data_AF-A0A6L9GCA0-F1
#
_entry.id   AF-A0A6L9GCA0-F1
#
_cell.length_a   1.000
_cell.length_b   1.000
_cell.length_c   1.000
_cell.angle_alpha   90.00
_cell.angle_beta   90.00
_cell.angle_gamma   90.00
#
_symmetry.space_group_name_H-M   'P 1'
#
loop_
_entity.id
_entity.type
_entity.pdbx_description
1 polymer ?
#
loop_
_entity_poly.entity_id
_entity_poly.type
_entity_poly.pdbx_seq_one_letter_code
_entity_poly.pdbx_strand_id
1 'polypeptide(L)'
;RLPALYVTGEESQQQVAMRARRLELPQDKLKVMTETCIESIIEVARREQPKVMVIDSIQTIFTEQLQSAPGGVAQVRESAALLVRFAKQSGTAIFLVGHVTKEGALAGPRVLEHMVDTVLYFEG
;
A
#
# COMPACT_ATOMS: atom_id res chain seq x y z
N ARG A 1 -19.28 -7.70 8.82
CA ARG A 1 -18.03 -8.09 8.14
C ARG A 1 -17.30 -6.82 7.69
N LEU A 2 -15.97 -6.82 7.66
CA LEU A 2 -15.16 -5.62 7.41
C LEU A 2 -14.83 -5.53 5.91
N PRO A 3 -15.30 -4.49 5.18
CA PRO A 3 -14.92 -4.28 3.78
C PRO A 3 -13.42 -3.99 3.66
N ALA A 4 -12.77 -4.58 2.66
CA ALA A 4 -11.34 -4.46 2.46
C ALA A 4 -10.96 -4.09 1.02
N LEU A 5 -9.89 -3.30 0.88
CA LEU A 5 -9.31 -2.89 -0.40
C LEU A 5 -7.82 -3.29 -0.45
N TYR A 6 -7.45 -4.07 -1.46
CA TYR A 6 -6.06 -4.39 -1.76
C TYR A 6 -5.58 -3.55 -2.93
N VAL A 7 -4.54 -2.76 -2.72
CA VAL A 7 -3.93 -1.92 -3.74
C VAL A 7 -2.56 -2.48 -4.05
N THR A 8 -2.28 -2.72 -5.33
CA THR A 8 -0.96 -3.15 -5.78
C THR A 8 -0.44 -2.31 -6.94
N GLY A 9 0.84 -1.96 -6.87
CA GLY A 9 1.57 -1.34 -7.97
C GLY A 9 2.47 -2.32 -8.73
N GLU A 10 2.66 -3.53 -8.21
CA GLU A 10 3.60 -4.53 -8.76
C GLU A 10 2.89 -5.61 -9.59
N GLU A 11 1.68 -6.02 -9.17
CA GLU A 11 0.98 -7.15 -9.77
C GLU A 11 -0.29 -6.70 -10.52
N SER A 12 -0.57 -7.38 -11.63
CA SER A 12 -1.88 -7.25 -12.28
C SER A 12 -2.97 -7.96 -11.46
N GLN A 13 -4.22 -7.50 -11.60
CA GLN A 13 -5.38 -8.16 -10.98
C GLN A 13 -5.47 -9.66 -11.30
N GLN A 14 -5.06 -10.06 -12.52
CA GLN A 14 -5.04 -11.46 -12.96
C GLN A 14 -4.02 -12.28 -12.16
N GLN A 15 -2.83 -11.75 -11.90
CA GLN A 15 -1.80 -12.41 -11.09
C GLN A 15 -2.28 -12.60 -9.64
N VAL A 16 -2.89 -11.57 -9.06
CA VAL A 16 -3.48 -11.64 -7.72
C VAL A 16 -4.59 -12.69 -7.66
N ALA A 17 -5.49 -12.71 -8.65
CA ALA A 17 -6.58 -13.68 -8.72
C ALA A 17 -6.08 -15.13 -8.86
N MET A 18 -5.05 -15.36 -9.70
CA MET A 18 -4.42 -16.68 -9.84
C MET A 18 -3.80 -17.15 -8.52
N ARG A 19 -3.13 -16.24 -7.78
CA ARG A 19 -2.56 -16.57 -6.47
C ARG A 19 -3.65 -16.91 -5.46
N ALA A 20 -4.74 -16.13 -5.41
CA ALA A 20 -5.87 -16.41 -4.54
C ALA A 20 -6.50 -17.79 -4.83
N ARG A 21 -6.63 -18.16 -6.12
CA ARG A 21 -7.08 -19.50 -6.53
C ARG A 21 -6.15 -20.60 -6.03
N ARG A 22 -4.84 -20.45 -6.23
CA ARG A 22 -3.85 -21.44 -5.81
C ARG A 22 -3.81 -21.65 -4.29
N LEU A 23 -4.10 -20.60 -3.52
CA LEU A 23 -4.18 -20.65 -2.06
C LEU A 23 -5.58 -21.03 -1.53
N GLU A 24 -6.51 -21.38 -2.42
CA GLU A 24 -7.90 -21.75 -2.09
C GLU A 24 -8.63 -20.65 -1.29
N LEU A 25 -8.30 -19.39 -1.56
CA LEU A 25 -8.89 -18.24 -0.88
C LEU A 25 -10.24 -17.83 -1.51
N PRO A 26 -11.18 -17.29 -0.71
CA PRO A 26 -12.41 -16.69 -1.25
C PRO A 26 -12.10 -15.53 -2.21
N GLN A 27 -12.69 -15.56 -3.41
CA GLN A 27 -12.45 -14.56 -4.47
C GLN A 27 -13.50 -13.44 -4.54
N ASP A 28 -14.60 -13.57 -3.81
CA ASP A 28 -15.76 -12.67 -3.84
C ASP A 28 -15.71 -11.58 -2.75
N LYS A 29 -14.64 -11.54 -1.95
CA LYS A 29 -14.61 -10.78 -0.68
C LYS A 29 -13.58 -9.66 -0.61
N LEU A 30 -12.70 -9.58 -1.60
CA LEU A 30 -11.62 -8.59 -1.63
C LEU A 30 -11.72 -7.75 -2.89
N LYS A 31 -11.85 -6.43 -2.74
CA LYS A 31 -11.67 -5.51 -3.86
C LYS A 31 -10.18 -5.36 -4.12
N VAL A 32 -9.77 -5.47 -5.37
CA VAL A 32 -8.38 -5.34 -5.81
C VAL A 32 -8.29 -4.17 -6.79
N MET A 33 -7.30 -3.31 -6.58
CA MET A 33 -7.00 -2.16 -7.41
C MET A 33 -5.53 -2.23 -7.83
N THR A 34 -5.27 -2.04 -9.13
CA THR A 34 -3.90 -1.91 -9.65
C THR A 34 -3.68 -0.43 -9.96
N GLU A 35 -2.98 0.27 -9.08
CA GLU A 35 -2.73 1.71 -9.17
C GLU A 35 -1.47 2.09 -8.37
N THR A 36 -0.78 3.13 -8.80
CA THR A 36 0.46 3.63 -8.20
C THR A 36 0.38 5.10 -7.77
N CYS A 37 -0.55 5.88 -8.32
CA CYS A 37 -0.76 7.28 -7.92
C CYS A 37 -1.57 7.37 -6.61
N ILE A 38 -0.99 7.96 -5.57
CA ILE A 38 -1.64 8.02 -4.25
C ILE A 38 -2.91 8.86 -4.25
N GLU A 39 -2.98 9.92 -5.05
CA GLU A 39 -4.15 10.76 -5.20
C GLU A 39 -5.34 9.94 -5.71
N SER A 40 -5.13 9.13 -6.75
CA SER A 40 -6.14 8.22 -7.31
C SER A 40 -6.53 7.12 -6.34
N ILE A 41 -5.57 6.54 -5.62
CA ILE A 41 -5.83 5.53 -4.58
C ILE A 41 -6.73 6.10 -3.47
N ILE A 42 -6.40 7.29 -2.95
CA ILE A 42 -7.18 7.93 -1.89
C ILE A 42 -8.57 8.32 -2.40
N GLU A 43 -8.70 8.78 -3.64
CA GLU A 43 -9.99 9.08 -4.24
C GLU A 43 -10.91 7.86 -4.24
N VAL A 44 -10.42 6.71 -4.73
CA VAL A 44 -11.17 5.45 -4.72
C VAL A 44 -11.47 5.01 -3.29
N ALA A 45 -10.49 5.05 -2.40
CA ALA A 45 -10.66 4.65 -1.00
C ALA A 45 -11.72 5.50 -0.27
N ARG A 46 -11.84 6.79 -0.58
CA ARG A 46 -12.91 7.66 -0.04
C ARG A 46 -14.31 7.23 -0.50
N ARG A 47 -14.45 6.78 -1.74
CA ARG A 47 -15.73 6.28 -2.27
C ARG A 47 -16.07 4.92 -1.69
N GLU A 48 -15.07 4.04 -1.59
CA GLU A 48 -15.22 2.65 -1.15
C GLU A 48 -15.34 2.49 0.36
N GLN A 49 -14.83 3.46 1.14
CA GLN A 49 -14.85 3.47 2.61
C GLN A 49 -14.44 2.10 3.22
N PRO A 50 -13.30 1.52 2.80
CA PRO A 50 -12.86 0.25 3.35
C PRO A 50 -12.59 0.39 4.86
N LYS A 51 -12.80 -0.68 5.62
CA LYS A 51 -12.36 -0.74 7.03
C LYS A 51 -10.92 -1.21 7.16
N VAL A 52 -10.43 -1.93 6.15
CA VAL A 52 -9.04 -2.40 6.05
C VAL A 52 -8.52 -2.12 4.64
N MET A 53 -7.30 -1.61 4.54
CA MET A 53 -6.62 -1.40 3.27
C MET A 53 -5.21 -1.97 3.31
N VAL A 54 -4.75 -2.58 2.21
CA VAL A 54 -3.39 -3.07 2.03
C VAL A 54 -2.75 -2.34 0.86
N ILE A 55 -1.53 -1.84 1.04
CA ILE A 55 -0.71 -1.22 0.00
C ILE A 55 0.50 -2.12 -0.28
N ASP A 56 0.53 -2.72 -1.46
CA ASP A 56 1.52 -3.72 -1.89
C ASP A 56 2.22 -3.31 -3.21
N SER A 57 3.33 -2.56 -3.17
CA SER A 57 4.09 -2.11 -2.00
C SER A 57 4.25 -0.60 -1.98
N ILE A 58 4.59 -0.04 -0.81
CA ILE A 58 4.76 1.42 -0.64
C ILE A 58 5.85 1.99 -1.54
N GLN A 59 6.85 1.20 -1.93
CA GLN A 59 7.89 1.63 -2.86
C GLN A 59 7.37 1.89 -4.28
N THR A 60 6.25 1.29 -4.67
CA THR A 60 5.64 1.53 -5.99
C THR A 60 4.74 2.75 -6.03
N ILE A 61 4.36 3.28 -4.86
CA ILE A 61 3.44 4.40 -4.78
C ILE A 61 4.19 5.72 -4.95
N PHE A 62 3.58 6.64 -5.69
CA PHE A 62 4.09 8.00 -5.85
C PHE A 62 2.99 9.03 -5.63
N THR A 63 3.40 10.25 -5.30
CA THR A 63 2.57 11.45 -5.33
C THR A 63 3.04 12.39 -6.43
N GLU A 64 2.08 13.03 -7.09
CA GLU A 64 2.33 14.11 -8.05
C GLU A 64 2.85 15.39 -7.37
N GLN A 65 2.71 15.50 -6.04
CA GLN A 65 3.15 16.67 -5.27
C GLN A 65 4.68 16.77 -5.15
N LEU A 66 5.42 15.71 -5.47
CA LEU A 66 6.87 15.67 -5.42
C LEU A 66 7.47 15.31 -6.78
N GLN A 67 8.40 16.15 -7.25
CA GLN A 67 9.24 15.84 -8.40
C GLN A 67 10.40 14.92 -7.97
N SER A 68 10.08 13.68 -7.66
CA SER A 68 11.07 12.64 -7.37
C SER A 68 10.61 11.28 -7.88
N ALA A 69 11.56 10.41 -8.19
CA ALA A 69 11.26 9.09 -8.74
C ALA A 69 10.51 8.21 -7.72
N PRO A 70 9.51 7.43 -8.15
CA PRO A 70 8.88 6.40 -7.32
C PRO A 70 9.90 5.49 -6.64
N GLY A 71 9.64 5.11 -5.38
CA GLY A 71 10.54 4.29 -4.58
C GLY A 71 11.69 5.02 -3.90
N GLY A 72 11.96 6.28 -4.28
CA GLY A 72 12.88 7.15 -3.57
C GLY A 72 12.37 7.49 -2.15
N VAL A 73 13.31 7.77 -1.24
CA VAL A 73 13.00 8.09 0.18
C VAL A 73 11.96 9.21 0.32
N ALA A 74 12.04 10.26 -0.50
CA ALA A 74 11.10 11.36 -0.48
C ALA A 74 9.67 10.92 -0.90
N GLN A 75 9.53 10.23 -2.05
CA GLN A 75 8.24 9.69 -2.51
C GLN A 75 7.61 8.76 -1.46
N VAL A 76 8.40 7.84 -0.91
CA VAL A 76 7.91 6.84 0.05
C VAL A 76 7.43 7.49 1.33
N ARG A 77 8.17 8.47 1.88
CA ARG A 77 7.76 9.20 3.09
C ARG A 77 6.50 10.01 2.86
N GLU A 78 6.41 10.75 1.76
CA GLU A 78 5.24 11.59 1.51
C GLU A 78 4.00 10.75 1.22
N SER A 79 4.12 9.71 0.40
CA SER A 79 3.02 8.77 0.13
C SER A 79 2.52 8.11 1.41
N ALA A 80 3.44 7.66 2.29
CA ALA A 80 3.07 7.12 3.59
C ALA A 80 2.39 8.17 4.50
N ALA A 81 2.86 9.43 4.50
CA ALA A 81 2.23 10.50 5.26
C ALA A 81 0.79 10.78 4.80
N LEU A 82 0.54 10.77 3.48
CA LEU A 82 -0.79 10.92 2.90
C LEU A 82 -1.71 9.76 3.32
N LEU A 83 -1.20 8.53 3.29
CA LEU A 83 -1.93 7.34 3.74
C LEU A 83 -2.26 7.38 5.24
N VAL A 84 -1.30 7.74 6.09
CA VAL A 84 -1.51 7.88 7.55
C VAL A 84 -2.57 8.94 7.85
N ARG A 85 -2.54 10.07 7.13
CA ARG A 85 -3.56 11.11 7.26
C ARG A 85 -4.94 10.59 6.87
N PHE A 86 -5.03 9.87 5.75
CA PHE A 86 -6.27 9.24 5.31
C PHE A 86 -6.77 8.21 6.34
N ALA A 87 -5.90 7.37 6.91
CA ALA A 87 -6.24 6.41 7.95
C ALA A 87 -6.88 7.09 9.16
N LYS A 88 -6.23 8.14 9.68
CA LYS A 88 -6.71 8.92 10.83
C LYS A 88 -8.06 9.58 10.58
N GLN A 89 -8.28 10.10 9.37
CA GLN A 89 -9.54 10.78 9.00
C GLN A 89 -10.70 9.81 8.77
N SER A 90 -10.42 8.63 8.22
CA SER A 90 -11.46 7.66 7.83
C SER A 90 -11.70 6.56 8.87
N GLY A 91 -10.78 6.37 9.82
CA GLY A 91 -10.78 5.22 10.72
C GLY A 91 -10.45 3.90 9.99
N THR A 92 -9.79 3.96 8.84
CA THR A 92 -9.35 2.78 8.07
C THR A 92 -8.05 2.24 8.65
N ALA A 93 -7.98 0.93 8.93
CA ALA A 93 -6.71 0.28 9.24
C ALA A 93 -5.91 0.05 7.94
N ILE A 94 -4.67 0.54 7.86
CA ILE A 94 -3.83 0.42 6.67
C ILE A 94 -2.60 -0.43 6.96
N PHE A 95 -2.38 -1.44 6.13
CA PHE A 95 -1.16 -2.23 6.09
C PHE A 95 -0.28 -1.73 4.94
N LEU A 96 0.96 -1.35 5.25
CA LEU A 96 1.96 -0.94 4.27
C LEU A 96 2.98 -2.07 4.11
N VAL A 97 3.06 -2.65 2.92
CA VAL A 97 4.12 -3.61 2.58
C VAL A 97 5.33 -2.82 2.12
N GLY A 98 6.49 -3.11 2.72
CA GLY A 98 7.76 -2.50 2.37
C GLY A 98 8.85 -3.54 2.21
N HIS A 99 9.44 -3.63 1.02
CA HIS A 99 10.53 -4.56 0.74
C HIS A 99 11.86 -4.09 1.34
N VAL A 100 12.62 -5.01 1.98
CA VAL A 100 13.99 -4.73 2.45
C VAL A 100 14.92 -4.70 1.24
N THR A 101 15.57 -3.57 1.02
CA THR A 101 16.53 -3.38 -0.07
C THR A 101 17.95 -3.40 0.48
N LYS A 102 18.86 -4.11 -0.21
CA LYS A 102 20.28 -4.22 0.17
C LYS A 102 21.12 -3.05 -0.39
N GLU A 103 20.57 -2.31 -1.36
CA GLU A 103 21.24 -1.21 -2.05
C GLU A 103 20.46 0.09 -1.85
N GLY A 104 21.14 1.16 -1.43
CA GLY A 104 20.55 2.42 -0.93
C GLY A 104 19.79 3.29 -1.94
N ALA A 105 19.46 2.77 -3.12
CA ALA A 105 18.69 3.47 -4.14
C ALA A 105 17.18 3.51 -3.84
N LEU A 106 16.66 2.48 -3.16
CA LEU A 106 15.24 2.36 -2.79
C LEU A 106 15.06 2.48 -1.28
N ALA A 107 14.02 3.20 -0.87
CA ALA A 107 13.71 3.37 0.55
C ALA A 107 13.38 2.00 1.20
N GLY A 108 14.21 1.59 2.15
CA GLY A 108 13.92 0.44 3.00
C GLY A 108 12.79 0.75 4.00
N PRO A 109 12.13 -0.29 4.56
CA PRO A 109 11.01 -0.13 5.49
C PRO A 109 11.36 0.68 6.75
N ARG A 110 12.65 0.70 7.13
CA ARG A 110 13.19 1.52 8.24
C ARG A 110 12.89 3.01 8.10
N VAL A 111 12.73 3.51 6.87
CA VAL A 111 12.39 4.91 6.59
C VAL A 111 11.03 5.28 7.18
N LEU A 112 10.12 4.32 7.34
CA LEU A 112 8.73 4.55 7.77
C LEU A 112 8.47 4.18 9.23
N GLU A 113 9.42 3.57 9.95
CA GLU A 113 9.19 3.03 11.31
C GLU A 113 8.63 4.06 12.29
N HIS A 114 9.10 5.30 12.20
CA HIS A 114 8.65 6.39 13.07
C HIS A 114 7.30 7.01 12.64
N MET A 115 6.78 6.63 11.48
CA MET A 115 5.55 7.17 10.89
C MET A 115 4.33 6.27 11.09
N VAL A 116 4.55 5.01 11.50
CA VAL A 116 3.52 3.98 11.62
C VAL A 116 3.29 3.58 13.07
N ASP A 117 2.08 3.12 13.37
CA ASP A 117 1.71 2.71 14.74
C ASP A 117 2.28 1.33 15.12
N THR A 118 2.60 0.49 14.14
CA THR A 118 3.14 -0.86 14.36
C THR A 118 4.07 -1.24 13.22
N VAL A 119 5.21 -1.84 13.55
CA VAL A 119 6.18 -2.37 12.59
C VAL A 119 6.26 -3.88 12.77
N LEU A 120 6.09 -4.61 11.68
CA LEU A 120 6.22 -6.07 11.65
C LEU A 120 7.36 -6.43 10.70
N TYR A 121 8.30 -7.22 11.20
CA TYR A 121 9.37 -7.80 10.40
C TYR A 121 9.03 -9.25 10.07
N PHE A 122 9.19 -9.60 8.79
CA PHE A 122 9.05 -10.98 8.33
C PHE A 122 10.42 -11.48 7.89
N GLU A 123 11.03 -12.31 8.73
CA GLU A 123 12.36 -12.88 8.54
C GLU A 123 12.26 -14.38 8.31
N GLY A 124 12.96 -14.90 7.30
CA GLY A 124 12.96 -16.30 6.89
C GLY A 124 13.90 -16.57 5.73
#